data_AF-A0AAQ3S1U5-F1
#
_entry.id   AF-A0AAQ3S1U5-F1
#
_cell.length_a   1.000
_cell.length_b   1.000
_cell.length_c   1.000
_cell.angle_alpha   90.00
_cell.angle_beta   90.00
_cell.angle_gamma   90.00
#
_symmetry.space_group_name_H-M   'P 1'
#
loop_
_entity.id
_entity.type
_entity.pdbx_description
1 polymer ?
#
loop_
_entity_poly.entity_id
_entity_poly.type
_entity_poly.pdbx_seq_one_letter_code
_entity_poly.pdbx_strand_id
1 'polypeptide(L)'
;MEEYNKSSMKKARLNSLLRNLLDDPILSDVPKNPTLADVDTLISLELGSAMRISVLKLDGSTLDVIVMNSATVKDLKLAIKRKVNDMEQSGMGHRHISWKHVWANYCLSYHNNKLLDDNDAVQNFGVRNNSQDSLAYPPAHAY
;
A
#
# COMPACT_ATOMS: atom_id res chain seq x y z
N MET A 1 -17.50 5.06 37.19
CA MET A 1 -18.46 4.68 36.13
C MET A 1 -18.78 5.84 35.18
N GLU A 2 -18.92 7.07 35.68
CA GLU A 2 -19.21 8.27 34.87
C GLU A 2 -18.07 8.68 33.91
N GLU A 3 -16.80 8.62 34.34
CA GLU A 3 -15.66 8.98 33.47
C GLU A 3 -15.51 8.06 32.26
N TYR A 4 -15.78 6.76 32.44
CA TYR A 4 -15.78 5.77 31.38
C TYR A 4 -16.85 6.10 30.32
N ASN A 5 -18.05 6.50 30.75
CA ASN A 5 -19.13 6.90 29.85
C ASN A 5 -18.78 8.18 29.07
N LYS A 6 -18.19 9.18 29.75
CA LYS A 6 -17.74 10.44 29.13
C LYS A 6 -16.65 10.21 28.08
N SER A 7 -15.70 9.31 28.36
CA SER A 7 -14.64 8.92 27.42
C SER A 7 -15.21 8.21 26.17
N SER A 8 -16.12 7.25 26.38
CA SER A 8 -16.81 6.53 25.30
C SER A 8 -17.58 7.48 24.38
N MET A 9 -18.33 8.43 24.97
CA MET A 9 -19.09 9.45 24.22
C MET A 9 -18.18 10.36 23.39
N LYS A 10 -17.03 10.79 23.92
CA LYS A 10 -16.04 11.57 23.15
C LYS A 10 -15.50 10.78 21.97
N LYS A 11 -15.15 9.51 22.18
CA LYS A 11 -14.66 8.61 21.13
C LYS A 11 -15.71 8.40 20.02
N ALA A 12 -16.97 8.18 20.40
CA ALA A 12 -18.07 8.04 19.44
C ALA A 12 -18.25 9.31 18.59
N ARG A 13 -18.25 10.48 19.23
CA ARG A 13 -18.32 11.78 18.53
C ARG A 13 -17.13 12.00 17.58
N LEU A 14 -15.92 11.68 18.03
CA LEU A 14 -14.73 11.79 17.18
C LEU A 14 -14.83 10.86 15.96
N ASN A 15 -15.23 9.61 16.16
CA ASN A 15 -15.40 8.65 15.07
C ASN A 15 -16.47 9.11 14.06
N SER A 16 -17.58 9.72 14.53
CA SER A 16 -18.59 10.28 13.62
C SER A 16 -18.06 11.46 12.82
N LEU A 17 -17.26 12.34 13.43
CA LEU A 17 -16.66 13.48 12.73
C LEU A 17 -15.63 13.02 11.69
N LEU A 18 -14.77 12.06 12.05
CA LEU A 18 -13.80 11.50 11.11
C LEU A 18 -14.48 10.87 9.90
N ARG A 19 -15.56 10.11 10.12
CA ARG A 19 -16.32 9.50 9.03
C ARG A 19 -16.92 10.54 8.09
N ASN A 20 -17.54 11.59 8.64
CA ASN A 20 -18.12 12.67 7.83
C ASN A 20 -17.06 13.42 7.01
N LEU A 21 -15.85 13.60 7.55
CA LEU A 21 -14.74 14.19 6.82
C LEU A 21 -14.27 13.29 5.68
N LEU A 22 -14.13 11.98 5.92
CA LEU A 22 -13.70 11.01 4.91
C LEU A 22 -14.73 10.78 3.78
N ASP A 23 -16.00 11.16 3.99
CA ASP A 23 -17.03 11.15 2.95
C ASP A 23 -16.95 12.36 2.00
N ASP A 24 -16.10 13.36 2.29
CA ASP A 24 -15.86 14.51 1.42
C ASP A 24 -15.13 14.08 0.12
N PRO A 25 -15.65 14.42 -1.08
CA PRO A 25 -15.01 14.10 -2.36
C PRO A 25 -13.55 14.57 -2.47
N ILE A 26 -13.17 15.65 -1.79
CA ILE A 26 -11.80 16.19 -1.78
C ILE A 26 -10.82 15.19 -1.16
N LEU A 27 -11.27 14.34 -0.24
CA LEU A 27 -10.45 13.35 0.46
C LEU A 27 -10.61 11.93 -0.12
N SER A 28 -11.04 11.81 -1.38
CA SER A 28 -11.27 10.52 -2.04
C SER A 28 -9.99 9.67 -2.21
N ASP A 29 -8.82 10.28 -2.09
CA ASP A 29 -7.50 9.65 -2.10
C ASP A 29 -7.07 9.11 -0.73
N VAL A 30 -7.73 9.55 0.35
CA VAL A 30 -7.45 9.10 1.72
C VAL A 30 -8.11 7.72 1.97
N PRO A 31 -7.37 6.74 2.53
CA PRO A 31 -7.95 5.45 2.91
C PRO A 31 -9.11 5.61 3.89
N LYS A 32 -10.13 4.72 3.81
CA LYS A 32 -11.30 4.74 4.71
C LYS A 32 -10.95 4.58 6.21
N ASN A 33 -9.82 3.95 6.50
CA ASN A 33 -9.26 3.84 7.85
C ASN A 33 -7.81 4.31 7.81
N PRO A 34 -7.56 5.63 7.77
CA PRO A 34 -6.22 6.15 7.58
C PRO A 34 -5.40 6.05 8.86
N THR A 35 -4.12 5.71 8.74
CA THR A 35 -3.14 5.94 9.79
C THR A 35 -2.44 7.28 9.58
N LEU A 36 -1.79 7.83 10.60
CA LEU A 36 -1.00 9.07 10.45
C LEU A 36 0.06 8.94 9.35
N ALA A 37 0.71 7.77 9.28
CA ALA A 37 1.69 7.48 8.24
C ALA A 37 1.09 7.52 6.82
N ASP A 38 -0.16 7.08 6.65
CA ASP A 38 -0.82 7.13 5.34
C ASP A 38 -1.09 8.58 4.92
N VAL A 39 -1.52 9.44 5.85
CA VAL A 39 -1.74 10.87 5.60
C VAL A 39 -0.41 11.59 5.32
N ASP A 40 0.63 11.34 6.11
CA ASP A 40 1.96 11.91 5.90
C ASP A 40 2.54 11.50 4.54
N THR A 41 2.27 10.26 4.10
CA THR A 41 2.69 9.77 2.78
C THR A 41 1.93 10.47 1.64
N LEU A 42 0.64 10.77 1.81
CA LEU A 42 -0.15 11.53 0.83
C LEU A 42 0.33 12.98 0.74
N ILE A 43 0.58 13.64 1.87
CA ILE A 43 1.17 14.98 1.90
C ILE A 43 2.55 14.94 1.21
N SER A 44 3.37 13.94 1.52
CA SER A 44 4.68 13.76 0.88
C SER A 44 4.57 13.54 -0.63
N LEU A 45 3.51 12.90 -1.11
CA LEU A 45 3.26 12.72 -2.54
C LEU A 45 2.96 14.08 -3.21
N GLU A 46 2.10 14.89 -2.60
CA GLU A 46 1.77 16.23 -3.09
C GLU A 46 3.01 17.16 -3.07
N LEU A 47 3.86 17.01 -2.05
CA LEU A 47 5.12 17.75 -1.93
C LEU A 47 6.28 17.14 -2.75
N GLY A 48 6.04 16.07 -3.52
CA GLY A 48 7.04 15.44 -4.42
C GLY A 48 8.11 14.58 -3.73
N SER A 49 7.96 14.30 -2.45
CA SER A 49 8.87 13.45 -1.64
C SER A 49 8.42 11.99 -1.51
N ALA A 50 7.25 11.66 -2.05
CA ALA A 50 6.79 10.31 -2.29
C ALA A 50 6.44 10.12 -3.77
N MET A 51 6.25 8.87 -4.17
CA MET A 51 5.94 8.48 -5.53
C MET A 51 4.79 7.47 -5.56
N ARG A 52 3.95 7.60 -6.58
CA ARG A 52 2.94 6.60 -6.95
C ARG A 52 3.54 5.61 -7.93
N ILE A 53 3.38 4.32 -7.62
CA ILE A 53 3.84 3.19 -8.43
C ILE A 53 2.63 2.35 -8.80
N SER A 54 2.46 2.06 -10.08
CA SER A 54 1.39 1.20 -10.60
C SER A 54 1.91 -0.22 -10.77
N VAL A 55 1.46 -1.15 -9.94
CA VAL A 55 1.89 -2.56 -9.95
C VAL A 55 0.93 -3.39 -10.78
N LEU A 56 1.42 -4.03 -11.84
CA LEU A 56 0.67 -4.98 -12.65
C LEU A 56 0.64 -6.35 -11.96
N LYS A 57 -0.57 -6.82 -11.65
CA LYS A 57 -0.84 -8.14 -11.07
C LYS A 57 -0.82 -9.23 -12.14
N LEU A 58 -0.72 -10.49 -11.69
CA LEU A 58 -0.71 -11.68 -12.56
C LEU A 58 -2.05 -11.92 -13.28
N ASP A 59 -3.16 -11.40 -12.73
CA ASP A 59 -4.49 -11.45 -13.35
C ASP A 59 -4.70 -10.36 -14.41
N GLY A 60 -3.68 -9.54 -14.69
CA GLY A 60 -3.73 -8.43 -15.63
C GLY A 60 -4.31 -7.13 -15.07
N SER A 61 -4.80 -7.13 -13.82
CA SER A 61 -5.24 -5.90 -13.16
C SER A 61 -4.06 -5.08 -12.65
N THR A 62 -4.24 -3.77 -12.48
CA THR A 62 -3.24 -2.87 -11.93
C THR A 62 -3.61 -2.44 -10.51
N LEU A 63 -2.59 -2.11 -9.72
CA LEU A 63 -2.72 -1.67 -8.33
C LEU A 63 -1.79 -0.49 -8.08
N ASP A 64 -2.36 0.65 -7.73
CA ASP A 64 -1.57 1.83 -7.37
C ASP A 64 -1.21 1.81 -5.88
N VAL A 65 0.08 1.95 -5.61
CA VAL A 65 0.64 2.10 -4.26
C VAL A 65 1.48 3.37 -4.18
N ILE A 66 1.48 4.02 -3.02
CA ILE A 66 2.26 5.23 -2.78
C ILE A 66 3.33 4.88 -1.75
N VAL A 67 4.58 5.21 -2.07
CA VAL A 67 5.74 4.97 -1.21
C VAL A 67 6.64 6.19 -1.19
N MET A 68 7.39 6.38 -0.11
CA MET A 68 8.39 7.45 -0.02
C MET A 68 9.45 7.31 -1.12
N ASN A 69 10.06 8.42 -1.52
CA ASN A 69 11.16 8.37 -2.49
C ASN A 69 12.35 7.52 -2.00
N SER A 70 12.58 7.50 -0.69
CA SER A 70 13.60 6.68 -0.04
C SER A 70 13.17 5.23 0.24
N ALA A 71 12.01 4.80 -0.25
CA ALA A 71 11.47 3.48 0.07
C ALA A 71 12.34 2.36 -0.52
N THR A 72 12.45 1.28 0.25
CA THR A 72 13.13 0.05 -0.15
C THR A 72 12.18 -0.93 -0.84
N VAL A 73 12.72 -1.95 -1.50
CA VAL A 73 11.92 -3.05 -2.08
C VAL A 73 11.01 -3.70 -1.01
N LYS A 74 11.49 -3.82 0.23
CA LYS A 74 10.69 -4.31 1.35
C LYS A 74 9.49 -3.43 1.65
N ASP A 75 9.67 -2.11 1.64
CA ASP A 75 8.59 -1.15 1.86
C ASP A 75 7.55 -1.24 0.74
N LEU A 76 8.00 -1.40 -0.51
CA LEU A 76 7.11 -1.61 -1.65
C LEU A 76 6.29 -2.91 -1.52
N LYS A 77 6.93 -4.03 -1.19
CA LYS A 77 6.24 -5.31 -0.92
C LYS A 77 5.21 -5.17 0.20
N LEU A 78 5.54 -4.41 1.25
CA LEU A 78 4.63 -4.15 2.37
C LEU A 78 3.45 -3.28 1.95
N ALA A 79 3.68 -2.23 1.15
CA ALA A 79 2.65 -1.35 0.63
C ALA A 79 1.66 -2.12 -0.27
N ILE A 80 2.16 -2.97 -1.16
CA ILE A 80 1.33 -3.88 -1.99
C ILE A 80 0.50 -4.79 -1.11
N LYS A 81 1.14 -5.44 -0.12
CA LYS A 81 0.46 -6.33 0.82
C LYS A 81 -0.69 -5.62 1.55
N ARG A 82 -0.46 -4.41 2.06
CA ARG A 82 -1.49 -3.62 2.74
C ARG A 82 -2.63 -3.29 1.79
N LYS A 83 -2.32 -2.71 0.62
CA LYS A 83 -3.33 -2.25 -0.34
C LYS A 83 -4.21 -3.41 -0.85
N VAL A 84 -3.61 -4.55 -1.21
CA VAL A 84 -4.37 -5.72 -1.65
C VAL A 84 -5.21 -6.27 -0.52
N ASN A 85 -4.67 -6.37 0.69
CA ASN A 85 -5.46 -6.80 1.84
C ASN A 85 -6.66 -5.87 2.06
N ASP A 86 -6.47 -4.55 2.03
CA ASP A 86 -7.56 -3.59 2.26
C ASP A 86 -8.65 -3.65 1.17
N MET A 87 -8.26 -3.86 -0.09
CA MET A 87 -9.20 -4.00 -1.22
C MET A 87 -9.94 -5.33 -1.23
N GLU A 88 -9.24 -6.43 -0.97
CA GLU A 88 -9.76 -7.79 -1.14
C GLU A 88 -10.40 -8.35 0.13
N GLN A 89 -10.05 -7.84 1.32
CA GLN A 89 -10.61 -8.32 2.59
C GLN A 89 -12.13 -8.18 2.66
N SER A 90 -12.71 -7.13 2.04
CA SER A 90 -14.17 -6.98 1.99
C SER A 90 -14.86 -8.07 1.17
N GLY A 91 -14.17 -8.72 0.22
CA GLY A 91 -14.72 -9.77 -0.64
C GLY A 91 -14.32 -11.21 -0.25
N MET A 92 -13.26 -11.37 0.54
CA MET A 92 -12.68 -12.69 0.81
C MET A 92 -13.23 -13.41 2.05
N GLY A 93 -13.91 -12.73 2.97
CA GLY A 93 -14.42 -13.32 4.21
C GLY A 93 -13.28 -13.82 5.10
N HIS A 94 -13.29 -15.11 5.45
CA HIS A 94 -12.22 -15.76 6.23
C HIS A 94 -10.99 -16.19 5.41
N ARG A 95 -10.98 -15.94 4.09
CA ARG A 95 -9.83 -16.27 3.24
C ARG A 95 -8.76 -15.20 3.39
N HIS A 96 -7.50 -15.64 3.47
CA HIS A 96 -6.34 -14.77 3.58
C HIS A 96 -5.30 -15.09 2.51
N ILE A 97 -4.62 -14.06 2.01
CA ILE A 97 -3.53 -14.22 1.05
C ILE A 97 -2.26 -14.62 1.81
N SER A 98 -1.64 -15.72 1.40
CA SER A 98 -0.34 -16.14 1.92
C SER A 98 0.79 -15.34 1.26
N TRP A 99 1.07 -14.15 1.79
CA TRP A 99 2.13 -13.26 1.27
C TRP A 99 3.51 -13.89 1.29
N LYS A 100 3.80 -14.77 2.27
CA LYS A 100 5.04 -15.54 2.30
C LYS A 100 5.17 -16.42 1.06
N HIS A 101 4.07 -17.08 0.66
CA HIS A 101 4.05 -17.89 -0.55
C HIS A 101 4.16 -17.03 -1.82
N VAL A 102 3.48 -15.88 -1.86
CA VAL A 102 3.60 -14.94 -3.00
C VAL A 102 5.05 -14.53 -3.20
N TRP A 103 5.74 -14.03 -2.18
CA TRP A 103 7.12 -13.55 -2.31
C TRP A 103 8.16 -14.66 -2.44
N ALA A 104 7.83 -15.90 -2.08
CA ALA A 104 8.70 -17.06 -2.32
C ALA A 104 8.68 -17.52 -3.79
N ASN A 105 7.56 -17.33 -4.49
CA ASN A 105 7.38 -17.81 -5.86
C ASN A 105 7.44 -16.70 -6.92
N TYR A 106 7.21 -15.45 -6.52
CA TYR A 106 7.15 -14.30 -7.41
C TYR A 106 8.05 -13.17 -6.89
N CYS A 107 8.64 -12.43 -7.82
CA CYS A 107 9.40 -11.22 -7.53
C CYS A 107 8.84 -10.02 -8.30
N LEU A 108 9.07 -8.82 -7.76
CA LEU A 108 8.76 -7.58 -8.45
C LEU A 108 9.80 -7.35 -9.53
N SER A 109 9.40 -6.77 -10.67
CA SER A 109 10.33 -6.38 -11.71
C SER A 109 9.95 -5.06 -12.35
N TYR A 110 10.95 -4.30 -12.76
CA TYR A 110 10.78 -3.06 -13.49
C TYR A 110 11.76 -3.02 -14.65
N HIS A 111 11.26 -2.83 -15.88
CA HIS A 111 12.06 -2.89 -17.11
C HIS A 111 13.03 -4.08 -17.18
N ASN A 112 12.54 -5.29 -16.90
CA ASN A 112 13.32 -6.55 -16.84
C ASN A 112 14.36 -6.64 -15.70
N ASN A 113 14.49 -5.64 -14.85
CA ASN A 113 15.29 -5.71 -13.63
C ASN A 113 14.44 -6.30 -12.50
N LYS A 114 14.88 -7.41 -11.92
CA LYS A 114 14.22 -8.04 -10.77
C LYS A 114 14.64 -7.34 -9.49
N LEU A 115 13.66 -6.92 -8.69
CA LEU A 115 13.86 -6.29 -7.38
C LEU A 115 13.96 -7.41 -6.33
N LEU A 116 15.18 -7.93 -6.15
CA LEU A 116 15.46 -9.11 -5.31
C LEU A 116 15.91 -8.76 -3.89
N ASP A 117 16.77 -7.75 -3.72
CA ASP A 117 17.22 -7.32 -2.39
C ASP A 117 16.16 -6.42 -1.76
N ASP A 118 15.70 -6.83 -0.58
CA ASP A 118 14.72 -6.10 0.21
C ASP A 118 15.21 -4.73 0.70
N ASN A 119 16.54 -4.53 0.77
CA ASN A 119 17.15 -3.28 1.25
C ASN A 119 17.47 -2.30 0.14
N ASP A 120 17.38 -2.71 -1.13
CA ASP A 120 17.65 -1.81 -2.25
C ASP A 120 16.58 -0.73 -2.32
N ALA A 121 17.01 0.51 -2.56
CA ALA A 121 16.09 1.61 -2.82
C ALA A 121 15.39 1.39 -4.17
N VAL A 122 14.06 1.53 -4.18
CA VAL A 122 13.25 1.31 -5.39
C VAL A 122 13.67 2.26 -6.52
N GLN A 123 14.09 3.48 -6.19
CA GLN A 123 14.58 4.46 -7.16
C GLN A 123 15.86 4.03 -7.90
N ASN A 124 16.68 3.17 -7.31
CA ASN A 124 17.92 2.69 -7.94
C ASN A 124 17.64 1.90 -9.24
N PHE A 125 16.43 1.35 -9.36
CA PHE A 125 15.98 0.64 -10.56
C PHE A 125 15.39 1.57 -11.63
N GLY A 126 15.37 2.90 -11.39
CA GLY A 126 14.80 3.88 -12.30
C GLY A 126 13.30 4.11 -12.12
N VAL A 127 12.71 3.56 -11.05
CA VAL A 127 11.31 3.78 -10.69
C VAL A 127 11.14 5.22 -10.20
N ARG A 128 10.19 5.93 -10.78
CA ARG A 128 9.85 7.33 -10.49
C ARG A 128 8.33 7.50 -10.32
N ASN A 129 7.91 8.67 -9.85
CA ASN A 129 6.47 8.98 -9.72
C ASN A 129 5.72 8.75 -11.04
N ASN A 130 4.65 7.95 -10.99
CA ASN A 130 3.85 7.43 -12.10
C ASN A 130 4.53 6.37 -12.99
N SER A 131 5.51 5.62 -12.46
CA SER A 131 6.08 4.46 -13.18
C SER A 131 5.21 3.22 -13.01
N GLN A 132 5.18 2.37 -14.04
CA GLN A 132 4.44 1.11 -14.05
C GLN A 132 5.41 -0.07 -13.83
N ASP A 133 5.27 -0.77 -12.71
CA ASP A 133 6.01 -1.97 -12.35
C ASP A 133 5.26 -3.22 -12.80
N SER A 134 5.96 -4.22 -13.36
CA SER A 134 5.36 -5.49 -13.80
C SER A 134 5.82 -6.64 -12.91
N LEU A 135 4.92 -7.47 -12.37
CA LEU A 135 5.31 -8.76 -11.77
C LEU A 135 5.79 -9.70 -12.89
N ALA A 136 7.07 -10.10 -12.88
CA ALA A 136 7.62 -10.99 -13.91
C ALA A 136 8.36 -12.20 -13.32
N TYR A 137 7.82 -13.38 -13.68
CA TYR A 137 8.39 -14.74 -13.70
C TYR A 137 9.02 -15.33 -12.40
N PRO A 138 8.95 -16.66 -12.22
CA PRO A 138 9.56 -17.35 -11.09
C PRO A 138 11.09 -17.12 -11.00
N PRO A 139 11.68 -17.20 -9.78
CA PRO A 139 13.12 -17.14 -9.62
C PRO A 139 13.80 -18.31 -10.35
N ALA A 140 14.98 -18.04 -10.92
CA ALA A 140 15.73 -18.93 -11.82
C ALA A 140 16.15 -20.29 -11.21
N HIS A 141 15.84 -20.55 -9.93
CA HIS A 141 16.19 -21.77 -9.21
C HIS A 141 15.02 -22.75 -9.03
N ALA A 142 13.95 -22.62 -9.83
CA ALA A 142 12.81 -23.54 -9.82
C ALA A 142 12.87 -24.63 -10.92
N TYR A 143 14.07 -25.01 -11.36
CA TYR A 143 14.34 -26.23 -12.14
C TYR A 143 15.56 -26.95 -11.58
#